data_AF-A0A1B9JIS3-F1
#
_entry.id   AF-A0A1B9JIS3-F1
#
_cell.length_a   1.000
_cell.length_b   1.000
_cell.length_c   1.000
_cell.angle_alpha   90.00
_cell.angle_beta   90.00
_cell.angle_gamma   90.00
#
_symmetry.space_group_name_H-M   'P 1'
#
loop_
_entity.id
_entity.type
_entity.pdbx_description
1 polymer ?
#
loop_
_entity_poly.entity_id
_entity_poly.type
_entity_poly.pdbx_seq_one_letter_code
_entity_poly.pdbx_strand_id
1 'polypeptide(L)' 'MNNAHNHRLINNIETKLAQAQSMIKVILDNHNYKDEGLEEPFIEHCDIGNLLWATGDLIEDAYKELLNIDFKGDKNNG' A
#
# COMPACT_ATOMS: atom_id res chain seq x y z
N MET A 1 24.28 12.11 5.95
CA MET A 1 22.96 12.73 5.70
C MET A 1 21.97 11.79 4.99
N ASN A 2 22.40 10.67 4.38
CA ASN A 2 21.49 9.73 3.68
C ASN A 2 20.54 8.94 4.61
N ASN A 3 20.92 8.70 5.87
CA ASN A 3 20.14 7.85 6.77
C ASN A 3 18.76 8.43 7.16
N ALA A 4 18.67 9.74 7.42
CA ALA A 4 17.39 10.37 7.77
C ALA A 4 16.42 10.45 6.57
N HIS A 5 16.98 10.61 5.35
CA HIS A 5 16.19 10.61 4.12
C HIS A 5 15.64 9.22 3.83
N ASN A 6 16.50 8.18 3.90
CA ASN A 6 16.07 6.79 3.71
C ASN A 6 15.04 6.36 4.75
N HIS A 7 15.20 6.71 6.04
CA HIS A 7 14.16 6.41 7.04
C HIS A 7 12.81 7.05 6.71
N ARG A 8 12.81 8.29 6.20
CA ARG A 8 11.56 8.95 5.79
C ARG A 8 10.91 8.24 4.59
N LEU A 9 11.72 7.83 3.59
CA LEU A 9 11.22 7.06 2.46
C LEU A 9 10.64 5.70 2.91
N ILE A 10 11.36 4.97 3.77
CA ILE A 10 10.88 3.69 4.33
C ILE A 10 9.55 3.87 5.05
N ASN A 11 9.45 4.87 5.96
CA ASN A 11 8.19 5.12 6.67
C ASN A 11 7.03 5.45 5.71
N ASN A 12 7.30 6.21 4.65
CA ASN A 12 6.29 6.55 3.64
C ASN A 12 5.83 5.31 2.86
N ILE A 13 6.77 4.44 2.48
CA ILE A 13 6.49 3.17 1.80
C ILE A 13 5.64 2.28 2.70
N GLU A 14 6.06 2.07 3.96
CA GLU A 14 5.32 1.25 4.93
C GLU A 14 3.90 1.77 5.15
N THR A 15 3.73 3.09 5.25
CA THR A 15 2.40 3.71 5.39
C THR A 15 1.52 3.42 4.18
N LYS A 16 2.03 3.59 2.96
CA LYS A 16 1.26 3.31 1.72
C LYS A 16 0.90 1.84 1.61
N LEU A 17 1.83 0.94 1.92
CA LEU A 17 1.60 -0.50 1.88
C LEU A 17 0.57 -0.92 2.94
N ALA A 18 0.60 -0.35 4.15
CA ALA A 18 -0.39 -0.62 5.18
C ALA A 18 -1.80 -0.14 4.79
N GLN A 19 -1.89 1.02 4.13
CA GLN A 19 -3.15 1.52 3.57
C GLN A 19 -3.68 0.60 2.47
N ALA A 20 -2.83 0.23 1.50
CA ALA A 20 -3.19 -0.70 0.43
C ALA A 20 -3.64 -2.06 0.98
N GLN A 21 -2.94 -2.62 1.97
CA GLN A 21 -3.33 -3.88 2.61
C GLN A 21 -4.71 -3.78 3.27
N SER A 22 -5.01 -2.65 3.92
CA SER A 22 -6.30 -2.42 4.56
C SER A 22 -7.42 -2.33 3.52
N MET A 23 -7.18 -1.67 2.40
CA MET A 23 -8.13 -1.55 1.29
C MET A 23 -8.37 -2.90 0.60
N ILE A 24 -7.31 -3.69 0.36
CA ILE A 24 -7.43 -5.06 -0.16
C ILE A 24 -8.30 -5.91 0.74
N LYS A 25 -8.13 -5.80 2.07
CA LYS A 25 -8.96 -6.54 3.02
C LYS A 25 -10.44 -6.17 2.87
N VAL A 26 -10.75 -4.86 2.81
CA VAL A 26 -12.13 -4.40 2.58
C VAL A 26 -12.71 -4.94 1.27
N ILE A 27 -11.91 -4.97 0.20
CA ILE A 27 -12.34 -5.54 -1.10
C ILE A 27 -12.65 -7.03 -0.97
N LEU A 28 -11.80 -7.79 -0.29
CA LEU A 28 -11.97 -9.23 -0.09
C LEU A 28 -13.18 -9.53 0.80
N ASP A 29 -13.31 -8.84 1.91
CA ASP A 29 -14.43 -8.99 2.84
C ASP A 29 -15.75 -8.64 2.13
N ASN A 30 -15.76 -7.61 1.28
CA ASN A 30 -16.93 -7.25 0.48
C ASN A 30 -17.23 -8.27 -0.62
N HIS A 31 -16.22 -8.92 -1.19
CA HIS A 31 -16.41 -10.00 -2.16
C HIS A 31 -16.97 -11.27 -1.51
N ASN A 32 -16.50 -11.57 -0.29
CA ASN A 32 -16.85 -12.73 0.50
C ASN A 32 -17.96 -12.45 1.52
N TYR A 33 -18.79 -11.42 1.30
CA TYR A 33 -19.83 -10.96 2.23
C TYR A 33 -20.74 -12.09 2.75
N LYS A 34 -20.99 -13.13 1.94
CA LYS A 34 -21.77 -14.31 2.34
C LYS A 34 -21.09 -15.15 3.42
N ASP A 35 -19.77 -15.28 3.35
CA ASP A 35 -18.98 -16.02 4.35
C ASP A 35 -18.96 -15.25 5.69
N GLU A 36 -19.14 -13.93 5.65
CA GLU A 36 -19.33 -13.04 6.80
C GLU A 36 -20.79 -13.00 7.30
N GLY A 37 -21.69 -13.80 6.71
CA GLY A 37 -23.10 -13.89 7.12
C GLY A 37 -23.97 -12.73 6.65
N LEU A 38 -23.53 -11.95 5.65
CA LEU A 38 -24.30 -10.85 5.06
C LEU A 38 -25.12 -11.34 3.85
N GLU A 39 -26.29 -10.74 3.65
CA GLU A 39 -27.18 -11.05 2.53
C GLU A 39 -26.77 -10.36 1.22
N GLU A 40 -26.09 -9.22 1.33
CA GLU A 40 -25.60 -8.41 0.22
C GLU A 40 -24.22 -7.80 0.53
N PRO A 41 -23.44 -7.40 -0.50
CA PRO A 41 -22.19 -6.67 -0.30
C PRO A 41 -22.46 -5.35 0.44
N PHE A 42 -21.56 -4.96 1.34
CA PHE A 42 -21.64 -3.71 2.08
C PHE A 42 -21.05 -2.49 1.33
N ILE A 43 -20.44 -2.72 0.16
CA ILE A 43 -19.98 -1.71 -0.79
C ILE A 43 -20.45 -2.09 -2.20
N GLU A 44 -20.96 -1.13 -2.96
CA GLU A 44 -21.37 -1.32 -4.34
C GLU A 44 -20.20 -1.67 -5.27
N HIS A 45 -20.50 -2.37 -6.37
CA HIS A 45 -19.46 -2.83 -7.31
C HIS A 45 -18.67 -1.67 -7.95
N CYS A 46 -19.29 -0.53 -8.22
CA CYS A 46 -18.60 0.65 -8.77
C CYS A 46 -17.57 1.22 -7.78
N ASP A 47 -17.92 1.28 -6.50
CA ASP A 47 -17.05 1.78 -5.44
C ASP A 47 -15.89 0.81 -5.14
N ILE A 48 -16.11 -0.50 -5.30
CA ILE A 48 -15.03 -1.50 -5.27
C ILE A 48 -14.01 -1.27 -6.40
N GLY A 49 -14.48 -0.90 -7.60
CA GLY A 49 -13.59 -0.54 -8.71
C GLY A 49 -12.70 0.65 -8.37
N ASN A 50 -13.27 1.70 -7.78
CA ASN A 50 -12.52 2.87 -7.31
C ASN A 50 -11.51 2.50 -6.21
N LEU A 51 -11.91 1.63 -5.27
CA LEU A 51 -11.06 1.17 -4.19
C LEU A 51 -9.87 0.34 -4.71
N LEU A 52 -10.11 -0.50 -5.72
CA LEU A 52 -9.06 -1.28 -6.38
C LEU A 52 -8.05 -0.39 -7.11
N TRP A 53 -8.53 0.63 -7.82
CA TRP A 53 -7.68 1.63 -8.47
C TRP A 53 -6.79 2.36 -7.46
N ALA A 54 -7.40 2.92 -6.42
CA ALA A 54 -6.67 3.64 -5.37
C ALA A 54 -5.65 2.72 -4.64
N THR A 55 -5.98 1.44 -4.45
CA THR A 55 -5.05 0.44 -3.91
C THR A 55 -3.84 0.25 -4.85
N GLY A 56 -4.09 0.14 -6.16
CA GLY A 56 -3.04 0.01 -7.17
C GLY A 56 -2.09 1.21 -7.17
N ASP A 57 -2.64 2.43 -7.13
CA ASP A 57 -1.86 3.68 -7.08
C ASP A 57 -0.95 3.73 -5.85
N LEU A 58 -1.45 3.33 -4.68
CA LEU A 58 -0.65 3.27 -3.44
C LEU A 58 0.53 2.30 -3.55
N ILE A 59 0.31 1.12 -4.16
CA ILE A 59 1.36 0.12 -4.36
C ILE A 59 2.39 0.63 -5.37
N GLU A 60 1.94 1.24 -6.47
CA GLU A 60 2.83 1.79 -7.49
C GLU A 60 3.69 2.92 -6.92
N ASP A 61 3.10 3.83 -6.15
CA ASP A 61 3.83 4.93 -5.51
C ASP A 61 4.81 4.44 -4.45
N ALA A 62 4.43 3.43 -3.65
CA ALA A 62 5.33 2.78 -2.71
C ALA A 62 6.53 2.15 -3.43
N TYR A 63 6.29 1.49 -4.58
CA TYR A 63 7.35 0.91 -5.38
C TYR A 63 8.29 1.97 -5.98
N LYS A 64 7.74 3.08 -6.50
CA LYS A 64 8.56 4.20 -6.99
C LYS A 64 9.42 4.81 -5.90
N GLU A 65 8.89 4.97 -4.69
CA GLU A 65 9.66 5.45 -3.54
C GLU A 65 10.75 4.48 -3.11
N LEU A 66 10.48 3.17 -3.15
CA LEU A 66 11.47 2.12 -2.86
C LEU A 66 12.68 2.21 -3.81
N LEU A 67 12.45 2.48 -5.10
CA LEU A 67 13.52 2.65 -6.09
C LEU A 67 14.40 3.88 -5.83
N ASN A 68 13.91 4.84 -5.04
CA ASN A 68 14.65 6.05 -4.66
C ASN A 68 15.45 5.88 -3.36
N ILE A 69 15.34 4.75 -2.66
CA ILE A 69 16.14 4.48 -1.47
C ILE A 69 17.59 4.23 -1.87
N ASP A 70 18.50 5.03 -1.33
CA ASP A 70 19.93 4.79 -1.48
C ASP A 70 20.39 3.69 -0.51
N PHE A 71 20.29 2.43 -0.94
CA PHE A 71 20.76 1.28 -0.17
C PHE A 71 22.29 1.18 -0.08
N LYS A 72 23.05 2.05 -0.77
CA LYS A 72 24.50 2.10 -0.58
C LYS A 72 24.80 2.80 0.74
N GLY A 73 24.81 2.02 1.81
CA GLY A 73 25.56 2.36 3.01
C GLY A 73 27.00 2.71 2.60
N ASP A 74 27.44 3.90 3.00
CA ASP A 74 28.81 4.41 2.97
C ASP A 74 29.83 3.51 2.26
N LYS A 75 29.93 3.63 0.92
CA LYS A 75 31.23 3.48 0.27
C LYS A 75 31.94 4.83 0.33
N ASN A 76 32.25 5.28 1.55
CA ASN A 76 33.19 6.36 1.78
C ASN A 76 34.43 5.79 2.49
N ASN A 77 35.39 5.41 1.65
CA ASN A 77 36.84 5.45 1.81
C ASN A 77 37.47 5.20 3.19
N GLY A 78 38.13 4.05 3.29
CA GLY A 78 39.38 3.82 4.03
C GLY A 78 40.21 2.83 3.23
#